data_AF-A0A3M6Q376-F1
#
_entry.id   AF-A0A3M6Q376-F1
#
_cell.length_a   1.000
_cell.length_b   1.000
_cell.length_c   1.000
_cell.angle_alpha   90.00
_cell.angle_beta   90.00
_cell.angle_gamma   90.00
#
_symmetry.space_group_name_H-M   'P 1'
#
loop_
_entity.id
_entity.type
_entity.pdbx_description
1 polymer ?
#
loop_
_entity_poly.entity_id
_entity_poly.type
_entity_poly.pdbx_seq_one_letter_code
_entity_poly.pdbx_strand_id
1 'polypeptide(L)'
;MSSPEQKRSGAQVAMPQPVARALRRLGQDISVARRMRRLSQDDLAQRIGTSLSTVRRMEDGHAGTALHTFLRALHVLGRLDELSRAMSLEHDALGMELVRQQLPQRVRTSAGKKRSALRSKAVAGAGGALGHGDELEGF
;
A
#
# COMPACT_ATOMS: atom_id res chain seq x y z
N MET A 1 -14.76 1.81 54.22
CA MET A 1 -13.61 1.22 53.51
C MET A 1 -13.92 1.27 52.03
N SER A 2 -13.37 2.27 51.34
CA SER A 2 -13.62 2.54 49.92
C SER A 2 -12.59 1.83 49.04
N SER A 3 -13.02 1.06 48.04
CA SER A 3 -12.28 0.72 46.80
C SER A 3 -13.13 -0.23 45.93
N PRO A 4 -12.99 -0.22 44.59
CA PRO A 4 -12.79 0.94 43.72
C PRO A 4 -13.76 0.93 42.52
N GLU A 5 -13.96 2.10 41.92
CA GLU A 5 -14.70 2.26 40.67
C GLU A 5 -14.13 1.35 39.57
N GLN A 6 -14.95 0.40 39.13
CA GLN A 6 -14.74 -0.31 37.87
C GLN A 6 -14.73 0.75 36.76
N LYS A 7 -13.53 1.10 36.30
CA LYS A 7 -13.30 1.98 35.15
C LYS A 7 -13.97 1.33 33.94
N ARG A 8 -15.24 1.63 33.70
CA ARG A 8 -15.98 1.21 32.50
C ARG A 8 -15.20 1.80 31.32
N SER A 9 -14.42 0.95 30.66
CA SER A 9 -13.59 1.38 29.53
C SER A 9 -14.50 2.08 28.52
N GLY A 10 -14.14 3.31 28.16
CA GLY A 10 -14.94 4.23 27.36
C GLY A 10 -15.59 3.52 26.18
N ALA A 11 -16.89 3.82 25.99
CA ALA A 11 -17.74 3.47 24.86
C ALA A 11 -17.22 2.27 24.03
N GLN A 12 -17.69 1.07 24.36
CA GLN A 12 -17.70 -0.02 23.37
C GLN A 12 -18.51 0.45 22.17
N VAL A 13 -17.83 1.06 21.20
CA VAL A 13 -18.38 1.27 19.86
C VAL A 13 -18.78 -0.11 19.38
N ALA A 14 -20.08 -0.32 19.18
CA ALA A 14 -20.61 -1.60 18.75
C ALA A 14 -19.87 -2.02 17.47
N MET A 15 -19.08 -3.08 17.56
CA MET A 15 -18.25 -3.54 16.46
C MET A 15 -19.16 -3.96 15.29
N PRO A 16 -18.92 -3.48 14.06
CA PRO A 16 -19.68 -3.95 12.90
C PRO A 16 -19.62 -5.47 12.80
N GLN A 17 -20.75 -6.10 12.52
CA GLN A 17 -20.86 -7.56 12.44
C GLN A 17 -19.83 -8.21 11.49
N PRO A 18 -19.51 -7.64 10.31
CA PRO A 18 -18.45 -8.18 9.46
C PRO A 18 -17.08 -8.22 10.15
N VAL A 19 -16.73 -7.19 10.93
CA VAL A 19 -15.46 -7.10 11.65
C VAL A 19 -15.40 -8.14 12.77
N ALA A 20 -16.48 -8.27 13.55
CA ALA A 20 -16.57 -9.27 14.62
C ALA A 20 -16.49 -10.72 14.07
N ARG A 21 -17.08 -10.98 12.90
CA ARG A 21 -16.96 -12.27 12.21
C ARG A 21 -15.52 -12.52 11.73
N ALA A 22 -14.90 -11.53 11.10
CA ALA A 22 -13.52 -11.63 10.63
C ALA A 22 -12.54 -11.93 11.78
N LEU A 23 -12.73 -11.26 12.93
CA LEU A 23 -11.88 -11.47 14.10
C LEU A 23 -12.03 -12.87 14.70
N ARG A 24 -13.26 -13.39 14.83
CA ARG A 24 -13.51 -14.78 15.25
C ARG A 24 -12.89 -15.79 14.30
N ARG A 25 -13.04 -15.57 12.99
CA ARG A 25 -12.44 -16.44 11.98
C ARG A 25 -10.92 -16.44 12.08
N LEU A 26 -10.29 -15.28 12.22
CA LEU A 26 -8.84 -15.17 12.41
C LEU A 26 -8.36 -15.96 13.64
N GLY A 27 -9.05 -15.83 14.77
CA GLY A 27 -8.75 -16.60 15.99
C GLY A 27 -8.85 -18.11 15.77
N GLN A 28 -9.90 -18.57 15.09
CA GLN A 28 -10.10 -19.98 14.73
C GLN A 28 -8.99 -20.50 13.80
N ASP A 29 -8.62 -19.74 12.76
CA ASP A 29 -7.55 -20.09 11.82
C ASP A 29 -6.20 -20.20 12.54
N ILE A 30 -5.92 -19.31 13.50
CA ILE A 30 -4.72 -19.38 14.36
C ILE A 30 -4.76 -20.65 15.22
N SER A 31 -5.91 -20.98 15.82
CA SER A 31 -6.08 -22.19 16.64
C SER A 31 -5.89 -23.48 15.84
N VAL A 32 -6.38 -23.51 14.59
CA VAL A 32 -6.14 -24.61 13.65
C VAL A 32 -4.66 -24.71 13.30
N ALA A 33 -4.03 -23.61 12.87
CA ALA A 33 -2.62 -23.59 12.51
C ALA A 33 -1.70 -24.00 13.68
N ARG A 34 -2.03 -23.57 14.90
CA ARG A 34 -1.34 -23.99 16.13
C ARG A 34 -1.40 -25.51 16.32
N ARG A 35 -2.60 -26.10 16.21
CA ARG A 35 -2.81 -27.56 16.34
C ARG A 35 -2.12 -28.35 15.23
N MET A 36 -2.11 -27.85 13.99
CA MET A 36 -1.36 -28.47 12.89
C MET A 36 0.15 -28.55 13.19
N ARG A 37 0.68 -27.59 13.96
CA ARG A 37 2.07 -27.56 14.43
C ARG A 37 2.29 -28.29 15.76
N ARG A 38 1.27 -29.00 16.28
CA ARG A 38 1.30 -29.76 17.54
C ARG A 38 1.69 -28.91 18.76
N LEU A 39 1.31 -27.63 18.76
CA LEU A 39 1.54 -26.74 19.89
C LEU A 39 0.31 -26.69 20.80
N SER A 40 0.50 -26.82 22.11
CA SER A 40 -0.55 -26.48 23.07
C SER A 40 -0.75 -24.96 23.13
N GLN A 41 -1.86 -24.50 23.73
CA GLN A 41 -2.05 -23.07 23.96
C GLN A 41 -0.96 -22.50 24.87
N ASP A 42 -0.45 -23.30 25.82
CA ASP A 42 0.62 -22.90 26.72
C ASP A 42 1.95 -22.76 25.97
N ASP A 43 2.29 -23.72 25.11
CA ASP A 43 3.50 -23.65 24.27
C ASP A 43 3.49 -22.39 23.40
N LEU A 44 2.35 -22.07 22.80
CA LEU A 44 2.22 -20.85 22.00
C LEU A 44 2.38 -19.61 22.88
N ALA A 45 1.75 -19.58 24.06
CA ALA A 45 1.81 -18.46 25.00
C ALA A 45 3.26 -18.16 25.41
N GLN A 46 4.03 -19.21 25.74
CA GLN A 46 5.46 -19.09 26.07
C GLN A 46 6.26 -18.54 24.88
N ARG A 47 6.07 -19.08 23.67
CA ARG A 47 6.79 -18.65 22.46
C ARG A 47 6.49 -17.21 22.06
N ILE A 48 5.23 -16.78 22.22
CA ILE A 48 4.82 -15.39 21.96
C ILE A 48 4.85 -14.53 23.22
N GLY A 49 5.56 -14.94 24.29
CA GLY A 49 5.76 -14.16 25.52
C GLY A 49 4.50 -13.47 26.04
N THR A 50 3.42 -14.23 26.23
CA THR A 50 2.14 -13.76 26.79
C THR A 50 1.53 -14.80 27.73
N SER A 51 0.40 -14.48 28.36
CA SER A 51 -0.31 -15.41 29.23
C SER A 51 -1.20 -16.39 28.44
N LEU A 52 -1.43 -17.58 29.01
CA LEU A 52 -2.38 -18.56 28.47
C LEU A 52 -3.79 -17.95 28.25
N SER A 53 -4.24 -17.11 29.19
CA SER A 53 -5.55 -16.42 29.08
C SER A 53 -5.59 -15.44 27.89
N THR A 54 -4.46 -14.86 27.50
CA THR A 54 -4.39 -14.01 26.31
C THR A 54 -4.44 -14.83 25.03
N VAL A 55 -3.77 -15.99 24.97
CA VAL A 55 -3.88 -16.91 23.83
C VAL A 55 -5.32 -17.41 23.65
N ARG A 56 -6.00 -17.79 24.75
CA ARG A 56 -7.41 -18.21 24.69
C ARG A 56 -8.31 -17.12 24.11
N ARG A 57 -8.26 -15.90 24.68
CA ARG A 57 -9.02 -14.74 24.17
C ARG A 57 -8.70 -14.41 22.70
N MET A 58 -7.44 -14.54 22.30
CA MET A 58 -7.01 -14.34 20.91
C MET A 58 -7.66 -15.37 19.98
N GLU A 59 -7.61 -16.65 20.32
CA GLU A 59 -8.22 -17.73 19.53
C GLU A 59 -9.76 -17.65 19.50
N ASP A 60 -10.37 -17.13 20.56
CA ASP A 60 -11.81 -16.85 20.62
C ASP A 60 -12.22 -15.61 19.81
N GLY A 61 -11.26 -14.83 19.29
CA GLY A 61 -11.50 -13.62 18.52
C GLY A 61 -11.98 -12.43 19.36
N HIS A 62 -11.50 -12.30 20.59
CA HIS A 62 -11.85 -11.20 21.48
C HIS A 62 -11.26 -9.86 20.99
N ALA A 63 -12.12 -8.86 20.76
CA ALA A 63 -11.78 -7.53 20.23
C ALA A 63 -10.70 -6.76 21.01
N GLY A 64 -10.67 -6.90 22.34
CA GLY A 64 -9.66 -6.29 23.20
C GLY A 64 -8.28 -6.95 23.19
N THR A 65 -8.05 -7.97 22.34
CA THR A 65 -6.73 -8.57 22.18
C THR A 65 -5.87 -7.66 21.30
N ALA A 66 -4.70 -7.27 21.79
CA ALA A 66 -3.82 -6.37 21.05
C ALA A 66 -3.35 -7.00 19.72
N LEU A 67 -3.32 -6.18 18.65
CA LEU A 67 -2.96 -6.64 17.30
C LEU A 67 -1.59 -7.33 17.26
N HIS A 68 -0.60 -6.83 18.00
CA HIS A 68 0.74 -7.40 18.04
C HIS A 68 0.75 -8.86 18.55
N THR A 69 -0.21 -9.27 19.39
CA THR A 69 -0.34 -10.66 19.84
C THR A 69 -0.66 -11.58 18.66
N PHE A 70 -1.58 -11.18 17.77
CA PHE A 70 -1.89 -11.92 16.55
C PHE A 70 -0.67 -12.00 15.63
N LEU A 71 0.06 -10.88 15.45
CA LEU A 71 1.26 -10.85 14.61
C LEU A 71 2.38 -11.76 15.15
N ARG A 72 2.60 -11.78 16.47
CA ARG A 72 3.57 -12.70 17.10
C ARG A 72 3.15 -14.15 16.95
N ALA A 73 1.86 -14.47 17.07
CA ALA A 73 1.35 -15.81 16.79
C ALA A 73 1.60 -16.19 15.33
N LEU A 74 1.26 -15.33 14.36
CA LEU A 74 1.53 -15.59 12.95
C LEU A 74 3.02 -15.76 12.66
N HIS A 75 3.90 -15.02 13.32
CA HIS A 75 5.35 -15.20 13.22
C HIS A 75 5.79 -16.60 13.67
N VAL A 76 5.40 -17.01 14.89
CA VAL A 76 5.70 -18.37 15.41
C VAL A 76 5.09 -19.47 14.55
N LEU A 77 3.93 -19.20 13.95
CA LEU A 77 3.24 -20.10 13.04
C LEU A 77 3.74 -20.00 11.59
N GLY A 78 4.78 -19.22 11.29
CA GLY A 78 5.37 -19.10 9.95
C GLY A 78 4.42 -18.53 8.88
N ARG A 79 3.47 -17.68 9.26
CA ARG A 79 2.45 -17.08 8.38
C ARG A 79 2.47 -15.55 8.35
N LEU A 80 3.44 -14.91 9.02
CA LEU A 80 3.53 -13.45 9.07
C LEU A 80 3.80 -12.85 7.67
N ASP A 81 4.64 -13.50 6.87
CA ASP A 81 4.99 -13.02 5.53
C ASP A 81 3.81 -13.09 4.57
N GLU A 82 2.97 -14.13 4.68
CA GLU A 82 1.73 -14.26 3.92
C GLU A 82 0.77 -13.10 4.21
N LEU A 83 0.61 -12.73 5.49
CA LEU A 83 -0.20 -11.58 5.88
C LEU A 83 0.39 -10.28 5.32
N SER A 84 1.70 -10.11 5.44
CA SER A 84 2.40 -8.91 4.95
C SER A 84 2.25 -8.77 3.43
N ARG A 85 2.32 -9.88 2.70
CA ARG A 85 2.09 -9.92 1.24
C ARG A 85 0.65 -9.58 0.88
N ALA A 86 -0.33 -10.13 1.62
CA ALA A 86 -1.74 -9.84 1.40
C ALA A 86 -2.11 -8.37 1.61
N MET A 87 -1.35 -7.66 2.46
CA MET A 87 -1.51 -6.23 2.73
C MET A 87 -0.64 -5.33 1.83
N SER A 88 0.16 -5.90 0.92
CA SER A 88 1.01 -5.13 0.03
C SER A 88 0.19 -4.37 -1.02
N LEU A 89 0.53 -3.10 -1.26
CA LEU A 89 -0.11 -2.24 -2.26
C LEU A 89 -0.05 -2.81 -3.69
N GLU A 90 0.97 -3.63 -3.98
CA GLU A 90 1.09 -4.30 -5.27
C GLU A 90 -0.10 -5.23 -5.58
N HIS A 91 -0.79 -5.69 -4.54
CA HIS A 91 -1.95 -6.59 -4.64
C HIS A 91 -3.28 -5.84 -4.38
N ASP A 92 -3.27 -4.50 -4.29
CA ASP A 92 -4.47 -3.68 -4.13
C ASP A 92 -5.18 -3.48 -5.48
N ALA A 93 -6.08 -4.42 -5.79
CA ALA A 93 -6.87 -4.39 -7.02
C ALA A 93 -7.74 -3.13 -7.15
N LEU A 94 -8.31 -2.64 -6.04
CA LEU A 94 -9.16 -1.45 -6.04
C LEU A 94 -8.32 -0.20 -6.28
N GLY A 95 -7.17 -0.08 -5.59
CA GLY A 95 -6.22 1.01 -5.79
C GLY A 95 -5.76 1.09 -7.25
N MET A 96 -5.40 -0.05 -7.84
CA MET A 96 -5.02 -0.14 -9.25
C MET A 96 -6.16 0.28 -10.19
N GLU A 97 -7.41 -0.10 -9.90
CA GLU A 97 -8.55 0.27 -10.72
C GLU A 97 -8.86 1.77 -10.64
N LEU A 98 -8.78 2.37 -9.45
CA LEU A 98 -8.92 3.82 -9.29
C LEU A 98 -7.84 4.59 -10.05
N VAL A 99 -6.59 4.11 -10.03
CA VAL A 99 -5.51 4.68 -10.84
C VAL A 99 -5.81 4.53 -12.34
N ARG A 100 -6.34 3.38 -12.77
CA ARG A 100 -6.74 3.16 -14.17
C ARG A 100 -7.74 4.21 -14.66
N GLN A 101 -8.75 4.50 -13.84
CA GLN A 101 -9.77 5.50 -14.16
C GLN A 101 -9.21 6.93 -14.27
N GLN A 102 -8.07 7.20 -13.62
CA GLN A 102 -7.41 8.52 -13.64
C GLN A 102 -6.36 8.67 -14.74
N LEU A 103 -6.17 7.67 -15.62
CA LEU A 103 -5.19 7.81 -16.70
C LEU A 103 -5.56 8.98 -17.64
N PRO A 104 -4.56 9.80 -18.04
CA PRO A 104 -4.78 10.85 -19.01
C PRO A 104 -5.17 10.24 -20.36
N GLN A 105 -6.33 10.63 -20.89
CA GLN A 105 -6.81 10.16 -22.19
C GLN A 105 -5.89 10.57 -23.36
N ARG A 106 -5.07 11.63 -23.18
CA ARG A 106 -4.10 12.07 -24.18
C ARG A 106 -2.88 12.69 -23.51
N VAL A 107 -1.71 12.11 -23.74
CA VAL A 107 -0.43 12.68 -23.34
C VAL A 107 0.13 13.48 -24.52
N ARG A 108 0.30 14.80 -24.35
CA ARG A 108 0.97 15.64 -25.35
C ARG A 108 2.43 15.80 -24.96
N THR A 109 3.34 15.29 -25.78
CA THR A 109 4.76 15.66 -25.66
C THR A 109 4.93 17.06 -26.23
N SER A 110 5.54 17.97 -25.47
CA SER A 110 5.83 19.34 -25.92
C SER A 110 7.01 19.39 -26.91
N ALA A 111 7.07 18.47 -27.88
CA ALA A 111 8.12 18.48 -28.91
C ALA A 111 7.94 19.62 -29.94
N GLY A 112 6.78 20.29 -29.95
CA GLY A 112 6.47 21.36 -30.91
C GLY A 112 7.21 22.68 -30.68
N LYS A 113 7.74 22.95 -29.48
CA LYS A 113 8.33 24.27 -29.17
C LYS A 113 9.79 24.43 -29.63
N LYS A 114 10.52 23.34 -29.89
CA LYS A 114 11.92 23.40 -30.39
C LYS A 114 12.05 23.48 -31.92
N ARG A 115 11.04 23.05 -32.69
CA ARG A 115 11.08 23.12 -34.18
C ARG A 115 10.79 24.51 -34.74
N SER A 116 10.08 25.36 -33.98
CA SER A 116 9.84 26.76 -34.36
C SER A 116 11.11 27.62 -34.25
N ALA A 117 11.97 27.37 -33.25
CA ALA A 117 13.21 28.13 -33.06
C ALA A 117 14.30 27.82 -34.12
N LEU A 118 14.25 26.63 -34.75
CA LEU A 118 15.20 26.26 -35.80
C LEU A 118 14.81 26.85 -37.18
N ARG A 119 13.51 27.07 -37.45
CA ARG A 119 13.05 27.69 -38.71
C ARG A 119 13.27 29.21 -38.73
N SER A 120 13.15 29.90 -37.60
CA SER A 120 13.40 31.35 -37.55
C SER A 120 14.87 31.73 -37.71
N LYS A 121 15.81 30.81 -37.47
CA LYS A 121 17.24 31.04 -37.67
C LYS A 121 17.71 30.85 -39.12
N ALA A 122 17.00 30.05 -39.91
CA ALA A 122 17.34 29.79 -41.31
C ALA A 122 16.86 30.89 -42.28
N VAL A 123 15.80 31.62 -41.93
CA VAL A 123 15.23 32.68 -42.80
C VAL A 123 16.03 34.00 -42.72
N ALA A 124 16.82 34.20 -41.67
CA ALA A 124 17.66 35.40 -41.53
C ALA A 124 18.98 35.34 -42.34
N GLY A 125 19.29 34.22 -43.00
CA GLY A 125 20.55 34.01 -43.72
C GLY A 125 20.48 34.07 -45.25
N ALA A 126 19.30 34.28 -45.84
CA ALA A 126 19.10 34.23 -47.29
C ALA A 126 18.31 35.44 -47.78
N GLY A 127 18.98 36.58 -47.95
CA GLY A 127 18.38 37.78 -48.52
C GLY A 127 19.41 38.87 -48.77
N GLY A 128 20.13 38.79 -49.89
CA GLY A 128 20.98 39.91 -50.34
C GLY A 128 22.08 39.56 -51.33
N ALA A 129 21.72 39.08 -52.52
CA ALA A 129 22.57 39.20 -53.72
C ALA A 129 21.74 38.90 -54.98
N LEU A 130 21.05 39.92 -55.50
CA LEU A 130 20.62 39.94 -56.90
C LEU A 130 21.51 40.95 -57.61
N GLY A 131 22.28 40.45 -58.57
CA GLY A 131 23.20 41.21 -59.39
C GLY A 131 22.50 42.15 -60.36
N HIS A 132 23.23 43.20 -60.72
CA HIS A 132 22.99 44.03 -61.89
C HIS A 132 24.31 44.68 -62.30
N GLY A 133 24.61 44.71 -63.60
CA GLY A 133 25.63 45.59 -64.18
C GLY A 133 26.67 44.88 -65.03
N ASP A 134 26.35 44.78 -66.31
CA ASP A 134 27.25 44.61 -67.44
C ASP A 134 28.16 45.86 -67.54
N GLU A 135 29.48 45.72 -67.70
CA GLU A 135 30.33 46.77 -68.30
C GLU A 135 31.69 46.20 -68.74
N LEU A 136 32.08 46.60 -69.95
CA LEU A 136 33.22 46.18 -70.77
C LEU A 136 34.47 47.02 -70.44
N GLU A 137 35.66 46.44 -70.64
CA GLU A 137 36.99 47.03 -70.97
C GLU A 137 38.05 46.08 -70.37
N GLY A 138 39.17 45.67 -70.98
CA GLY A 138 39.96 46.17 -72.09
C GLY A 138 41.43 45.84 -71.73
N PHE A 139 42.18 45.26 -72.69
CA PHE A 139 43.59 44.81 -72.65
C PHE A 139 43.90 43.42 -72.07
#